data_AF-A0A2N6ANA6-F1
#
_entry.id   AF-A0A2N6ANA6-F1
#
_cell.length_a   1.000
_cell.length_b   1.000
_cell.length_c   1.000
_cell.angle_alpha   90.00
_cell.angle_beta   90.00
_cell.angle_gamma   90.00
#
_symmetry.space_group_name_H-M   'P 1'
#
loop_
_entity.id
_entity.type
_entity.pdbx_description
1 polymer ?
#
loop_
_entity_poly.entity_id
_entity_poly.type
_entity_poly.pdbx_seq_one_letter_code
_entity_poly.pdbx_strand_id
1 'polypeptide(L)'
;WFIDDGSSDDSFAVMRHLHDADHRFKAVRFRRNYGKSAALAVGFQEAEGRYVITMDADLQDDPAEIPALIAKIEEGWDMVSGWKKKRYDPISKTIPSRFFNFVTGRMSGINIHDFNCGLKAYRHEVVKSVNVYGEMHRYIPVLAKMAGFSVTELVVQHHPRKFGKTKFGLSRFFKGFLDLLTVMFTSRYTQRPLHVFGSMGGLMLLAGFVINVWLTIEWLMGYPVGNRPMLMLGVLLMLIGIQLISTGLLAEMITKNDADVQDYTVRQTLK
;
A
#
# COMPACT_ATOMS: atom_id res chain seq x y z
N TRP A 1 9.50 20.59 -3.38
CA TRP A 1 10.18 19.50 -4.10
C TRP A 1 9.34 19.05 -5.27
N PHE A 2 9.90 19.05 -6.47
CA PHE A 2 9.32 18.42 -7.66
C PHE A 2 10.02 17.08 -7.88
N ILE A 3 9.26 16.00 -8.04
CA ILE A 3 9.84 14.68 -8.33
C ILE A 3 9.40 14.27 -9.74
N ASP A 4 10.32 14.40 -10.69
CA ASP A 4 10.13 14.02 -12.09
C ASP A 4 10.35 12.51 -12.25
N ASP A 5 9.25 11.80 -12.53
CA ASP A 5 9.18 10.35 -12.73
C ASP A 5 9.66 9.93 -14.13
N GLY A 6 10.79 10.47 -14.56
CA GLY A 6 11.44 10.17 -15.83
C GLY A 6 10.72 10.74 -17.05
N SER A 7 10.25 12.00 -16.99
CA SER A 7 9.59 12.65 -18.13
C SER A 7 10.51 12.75 -19.34
N SER A 8 9.92 12.61 -20.53
CA SER A 8 10.59 12.72 -21.83
C SER A 8 10.39 14.08 -22.51
N ASP A 9 9.58 14.95 -21.92
CA ASP A 9 9.29 16.30 -22.41
C ASP A 9 10.13 17.35 -21.67
N ASP A 10 9.79 18.62 -21.88
CA ASP A 10 10.50 19.77 -21.31
C ASP A 10 10.20 20.00 -19.82
N SER A 11 9.44 19.13 -19.15
CA SER A 11 9.05 19.31 -17.74
C SER A 11 10.25 19.55 -16.83
N PHE A 12 11.33 18.77 -17.00
CA PHE A 12 12.53 18.95 -16.17
C PHE A 12 13.32 20.22 -16.50
N ALA A 13 13.29 20.68 -17.76
CA ALA A 13 13.91 21.94 -18.14
C ALA A 13 13.18 23.13 -17.47
N VAL A 14 11.85 23.08 -17.43
CA VAL A 14 11.03 24.05 -16.70
C VAL A 14 11.33 24.02 -15.20
N MET A 15 11.41 22.84 -14.58
CA MET A 15 11.77 22.72 -13.16
C MET A 15 13.15 23.30 -12.86
N ARG A 16 14.13 23.12 -13.76
CA ARG A 16 15.46 23.72 -13.62
C ARG A 16 15.41 25.23 -13.69
N HIS A 17 14.71 25.78 -14.68
CA HIS A 17 14.54 27.24 -14.77
C HIS A 17 13.88 27.83 -13.51
N LEU A 18 12.88 27.13 -12.93
CA LEU A 18 12.26 27.54 -11.67
C LEU A 18 13.25 27.48 -10.49
N HIS A 19 14.09 26.45 -10.42
CA HIS A 19 15.14 26.34 -9.41
C HIS A 19 16.19 27.45 -9.52
N ASP A 20 16.64 27.74 -10.75
CA ASP A 20 17.65 28.77 -11.01
C ASP A 20 17.11 30.19 -10.69
N ALA A 21 15.81 30.40 -10.82
CA ALA A 21 15.14 31.63 -10.45
C ALA A 21 14.86 31.74 -8.93
N ASP A 22 14.58 30.61 -8.27
CA ASP A 22 14.27 30.55 -6.84
C ASP A 22 14.63 29.17 -6.25
N HIS A 23 15.69 29.14 -5.45
CA HIS A 23 16.23 27.92 -4.83
C HIS A 23 15.27 27.23 -3.84
N ARG A 24 14.13 27.84 -3.50
CA ARG A 24 13.04 27.12 -2.77
C ARG A 24 12.47 25.98 -3.61
N PHE A 25 12.54 26.07 -4.94
CA PHE A 25 12.13 25.01 -5.85
C PHE A 25 13.25 23.99 -6.02
N LYS A 26 13.22 22.91 -5.25
CA LYS A 26 14.12 21.76 -5.41
C LYS A 26 13.48 20.70 -6.29
N ALA A 27 14.29 19.93 -7.03
CA ALA A 27 13.79 18.88 -7.91
C ALA A 27 14.67 17.63 -7.96
N VAL A 28 14.04 16.46 -8.17
CA VAL A 28 14.72 15.18 -8.42
C VAL A 28 14.19 14.59 -9.71
N ARG A 29 15.06 14.09 -10.59
CA ARG A 29 14.67 13.37 -11.81
C ARG A 29 15.14 11.94 -11.80
N PHE A 30 14.22 11.02 -12.01
CA PHE A 30 14.54 9.60 -12.20
C PHE A 30 15.09 9.31 -13.60
N ARG A 31 15.90 8.24 -13.70
CA ARG A 31 16.42 7.75 -15.00
C ARG A 31 15.33 7.13 -15.87
N ARG A 32 14.27 6.59 -15.26
CA ARG A 32 13.11 5.97 -15.92
C ARG A 32 11.85 6.19 -15.08
N ASN A 33 10.70 5.89 -15.65
CA ASN A 33 9.43 5.91 -14.94
C ASN A 33 9.36 4.74 -13.93
N TYR A 34 9.20 5.08 -12.66
CA TYR A 34 9.02 4.17 -11.52
C TYR A 34 7.61 4.24 -10.92
N GLY A 35 6.86 5.30 -11.22
CA GLY A 35 5.49 5.50 -10.76
C GLY A 35 5.38 6.42 -9.55
N LYS A 36 4.13 6.80 -9.24
CA LYS A 36 3.79 7.81 -8.20
C LYS A 36 4.30 7.44 -6.80
N SER A 37 4.25 6.17 -6.42
CA SER A 37 4.69 5.75 -5.07
C SER A 37 6.19 5.97 -4.87
N ALA A 38 7.01 5.65 -5.88
CA ALA A 38 8.45 5.88 -5.85
C ALA A 38 8.77 7.39 -5.77
N ALA A 39 8.04 8.19 -6.55
CA ALA A 39 8.18 9.64 -6.51
C ALA A 39 7.84 10.22 -5.12
N LEU A 40 6.77 9.74 -4.49
CA LEU A 40 6.40 10.13 -3.12
C LEU A 40 7.43 9.65 -2.08
N ALA A 41 7.97 8.43 -2.23
CA ALA A 41 8.97 7.89 -1.32
C ALA A 41 10.22 8.76 -1.27
N VAL A 42 10.78 9.11 -2.43
CA VAL A 42 11.93 10.01 -2.53
C VAL A 42 11.56 11.42 -2.05
N GLY A 43 10.36 11.90 -2.38
CA GLY A 43 9.85 13.18 -1.88
C GLY A 43 9.76 13.23 -0.35
N PHE A 44 9.35 12.14 0.30
CA PHE A 44 9.29 12.01 1.75
C PHE A 44 10.67 11.91 2.40
N GLN A 45 11.61 11.21 1.77
CA GLN A 45 13.01 11.15 2.22
C GLN A 45 13.67 12.53 2.18
N GLU A 46 13.43 13.32 1.13
CA GLU A 46 14.02 14.65 0.92
C GLU A 46 13.24 15.78 1.63
N ALA A 47 12.03 15.53 2.11
CA ALA A 47 11.24 16.54 2.82
C ALA A 47 11.84 16.84 4.22
N GLU A 48 12.14 18.12 4.47
CA GLU A 48 12.73 18.63 5.72
C GLU A 48 11.75 19.51 6.52
N GLY A 49 10.62 19.89 5.92
CA GLY A 49 9.65 20.78 6.55
C GLY A 49 8.93 20.14 7.74
N ARG A 50 8.51 20.97 8.71
CA ARG A 50 7.67 20.57 9.85
C ARG A 50 6.35 19.94 9.40
N TYR A 51 5.74 20.53 8.37
CA TYR A 51 4.57 20.01 7.69
C TYR A 51 4.95 19.66 6.26
N VAL A 52 4.50 18.50 5.79
CA VAL A 52 4.73 18.02 4.44
C VAL A 52 3.38 17.91 3.75
N ILE A 53 3.27 18.45 2.53
CA ILE A 53 2.06 18.42 1.74
C ILE A 53 2.36 17.73 0.42
N THR A 54 1.52 16.78 0.04
CA THR A 54 1.53 16.18 -1.30
C THR A 54 0.41 16.80 -2.11
N MET A 55 0.66 17.04 -3.39
CA MET A 55 -0.31 17.61 -4.33
C MET A 55 0.01 17.13 -5.74
N ASP A 56 -1.02 16.82 -6.53
CA ASP A 56 -0.82 16.38 -7.91
C ASP A 56 -0.60 17.58 -8.86
N ALA A 57 0.24 17.40 -9.87
CA ALA A 57 0.61 18.45 -10.83
C ALA A 57 -0.43 18.68 -11.95
N ASP A 58 -1.60 18.04 -11.90
CA ASP A 58 -2.62 18.11 -12.95
C ASP A 58 -3.68 19.21 -12.74
N LEU A 59 -3.43 20.11 -11.79
CA LEU A 59 -4.26 21.26 -11.42
C LEU A 59 -5.68 20.87 -10.92
N GLN A 60 -5.89 19.61 -10.52
CA GLN A 60 -7.17 19.18 -9.93
C GLN A 60 -7.33 19.60 -8.47
N ASP A 61 -6.21 19.66 -7.76
CA ASP A 61 -6.11 20.06 -6.37
C ASP A 61 -5.90 21.58 -6.27
N ASP A 62 -6.60 22.25 -5.34
CA ASP A 62 -6.49 23.69 -5.11
C ASP A 62 -5.44 23.98 -4.01
N PRO A 63 -4.33 24.69 -4.31
CA PRO A 63 -3.35 25.09 -3.30
C PRO A 63 -3.92 25.97 -2.18
N ALA A 64 -5.05 26.65 -2.40
CA ALA A 64 -5.70 27.48 -1.39
C ALA A 64 -6.25 26.65 -0.20
N GLU A 65 -6.38 25.33 -0.35
CA GLU A 65 -6.82 24.41 0.71
C GLU A 65 -5.69 24.03 1.69
N ILE A 66 -4.41 24.30 1.33
CA ILE A 66 -3.24 23.93 2.14
C ILE A 66 -3.28 24.52 3.56
N PRO A 67 -3.61 25.81 3.77
CA PRO A 67 -3.69 26.38 5.12
C PRO A 67 -4.72 25.66 6.01
N ALA A 68 -5.87 25.25 5.45
CA ALA A 68 -6.90 24.55 6.21
C ALA A 68 -6.46 23.14 6.62
N LEU A 69 -5.71 22.44 5.76
CA LEU A 69 -5.12 21.14 6.09
C LEU A 69 -4.07 21.26 7.22
N ILE A 70 -3.24 22.30 7.18
CA ILE A 70 -2.25 22.57 8.23
C ILE A 70 -2.94 22.90 9.56
N ALA A 71 -3.98 23.75 9.55
CA ALA A 71 -4.76 24.05 10.74
C ALA A 71 -5.33 22.78 11.39
N LYS A 72 -5.78 21.82 10.57
CA LYS A 72 -6.28 20.54 11.06
C LYS A 72 -5.18 19.66 11.69
N ILE A 73 -3.96 19.72 11.18
CA ILE A 73 -2.80 19.08 11.84
C ILE A 73 -2.54 19.75 13.20
N GLU A 74 -2.65 21.08 13.27
CA GLU A 74 -2.43 21.85 14.49
C GLU A 74 -3.46 21.59 15.59
N GLU A 75 -4.67 21.13 15.24
CA GLU A 75 -5.66 20.60 16.20
C GLU A 75 -5.21 19.30 16.91
N GLY A 76 -4.09 18.70 16.51
CA GLY A 76 -3.52 17.51 17.13
C GLY A 76 -3.56 16.25 16.26
N TRP A 77 -3.96 16.37 14.99
CA TRP A 77 -3.89 15.27 14.03
C TRP A 77 -2.49 15.14 13.43
N ASP A 78 -2.07 13.92 13.10
CA ASP A 78 -0.75 13.66 12.51
C ASP A 78 -0.79 13.65 10.98
N MET A 79 -1.92 13.22 10.41
CA MET A 79 -2.16 13.17 8.98
C MET A 79 -3.60 13.58 8.65
N VAL A 80 -3.74 14.41 7.60
CA VAL A 80 -5.03 14.88 7.10
C VAL A 80 -5.12 14.57 5.61
N SER A 81 -6.14 13.80 5.22
CA SER A 81 -6.41 13.49 3.83
C SER A 81 -7.49 14.42 3.26
N GLY A 82 -7.28 14.98 2.08
CA GLY A 82 -8.35 15.66 1.36
C GLY A 82 -9.48 14.69 1.01
N TRP A 83 -10.72 15.14 1.14
CA TRP A 83 -11.92 14.43 0.74
C TRP A 83 -12.69 15.20 -0.32
N LYS A 84 -12.76 14.60 -1.51
CA LYS A 84 -13.50 15.10 -2.67
C LYS A 84 -14.99 14.78 -2.55
N LYS A 85 -15.73 15.60 -1.83
CA LYS A 85 -17.17 15.37 -1.55
C LYS A 85 -18.05 15.38 -2.81
N LYS A 86 -17.73 16.24 -3.79
CA LYS A 86 -18.37 16.24 -5.12
C LYS A 86 -17.38 15.67 -6.14
N ARG A 87 -17.64 14.46 -6.63
CA ARG A 87 -16.86 13.86 -7.72
C ARG A 87 -17.55 14.12 -9.05
N TYR A 88 -16.82 14.72 -10.00
CA TYR A 88 -17.24 14.85 -11.39
C TYR A 88 -16.87 13.61 -12.24
N ASP A 89 -16.59 12.48 -11.59
CA ASP A 89 -16.20 11.23 -12.24
C ASP A 89 -17.43 10.41 -12.70
N PRO A 90 -17.32 9.65 -13.81
CA PRO A 90 -18.40 8.79 -14.29
C PRO A 90 -18.77 7.68 -13.29
N ILE A 91 -20.06 7.32 -13.26
CA ILE A 91 -20.68 6.36 -12.31
C ILE A 91 -19.96 5.00 -12.28
N SER A 92 -19.37 4.58 -13.42
CA SER A 92 -18.57 3.34 -13.54
C SER A 92 -17.32 3.30 -12.66
N LYS A 93 -16.84 4.46 -12.18
CA LYS A 93 -15.70 4.58 -11.25
C LYS A 93 -16.12 4.75 -9.79
N THR A 94 -17.35 5.18 -9.54
CA THR A 94 -17.82 5.57 -8.20
C THR A 94 -18.20 4.37 -7.34
N ILE A 95 -18.81 3.34 -7.93
CA ILE A 95 -19.24 2.12 -7.21
C ILE A 95 -18.04 1.28 -6.73
N PRO A 96 -17.05 0.94 -7.57
CA PRO A 96 -15.88 0.17 -7.13
C PRO A 96 -15.02 0.93 -6.10
N SER A 97 -14.89 2.25 -6.26
CA SER A 97 -14.17 3.09 -5.31
C SER A 97 -14.86 3.16 -3.94
N ARG A 98 -16.20 3.18 -3.89
CA ARG A 98 -16.95 3.17 -2.62
C ARG A 98 -16.80 1.84 -1.89
N PHE A 99 -16.88 0.72 -2.61
CA PHE A 99 -16.63 -0.60 -2.02
C PHE A 99 -15.20 -0.72 -1.47
N PHE A 100 -14.22 -0.29 -2.26
CA PHE A 100 -12.82 -0.28 -1.84
C PHE A 100 -12.58 0.59 -0.59
N ASN A 101 -13.12 1.81 -0.57
CA ASN A 101 -12.99 2.71 0.58
C ASN A 101 -13.70 2.13 1.81
N PHE A 102 -14.87 1.49 1.64
CA PHE A 102 -15.61 0.85 2.72
C PHE A 102 -14.84 -0.33 3.32
N VAL A 103 -14.34 -1.25 2.50
CA VAL A 103 -13.56 -2.42 2.96
C VAL A 103 -12.28 -1.95 3.63
N THR A 104 -11.57 -0.99 3.02
CA THR A 104 -10.33 -0.43 3.57
C THR A 104 -10.58 0.24 4.91
N GLY A 105 -11.62 1.09 5.03
CA GLY A 105 -11.96 1.77 6.28
C GLY A 105 -12.38 0.79 7.38
N ARG A 106 -13.20 -0.22 7.05
CA ARG A 106 -13.62 -1.25 8.00
C ARG A 106 -12.45 -2.09 8.51
N MET A 107 -11.50 -2.44 7.63
CA MET A 107 -10.36 -3.29 7.97
C MET A 107 -9.22 -2.53 8.66
N SER A 108 -8.98 -1.28 8.28
CA SER A 108 -7.93 -0.42 8.88
C SER A 108 -8.38 0.31 10.15
N GLY A 109 -9.69 0.37 10.41
CA GLY A 109 -10.24 1.16 11.53
C GLY A 109 -10.16 2.67 11.30
N ILE A 110 -9.88 3.12 10.08
CA ILE A 110 -9.84 4.52 9.70
C ILE A 110 -11.17 4.90 9.05
N ASN A 111 -11.82 5.92 9.58
CA ASN A 111 -13.04 6.46 9.00
C ASN A 111 -12.74 7.65 8.07
N ILE A 112 -12.20 7.36 6.88
CA ILE A 112 -12.04 8.35 5.81
C ILE A 112 -12.77 7.90 4.54
N HIS A 113 -13.33 8.87 3.82
CA HIS A 113 -14.17 8.66 2.65
C HIS A 113 -13.36 8.57 1.35
N ASP A 114 -12.14 9.10 1.31
CA ASP A 114 -11.29 9.09 0.11
C ASP A 114 -9.81 8.84 0.39
N PHE A 115 -9.38 7.59 0.20
CA PHE A 115 -7.97 7.20 0.30
C PHE A 115 -7.11 7.68 -0.89
N ASN A 116 -7.75 8.04 -2.02
CA ASN A 116 -7.09 8.29 -3.31
C ASN A 116 -6.88 9.78 -3.63
N CYS A 117 -7.25 10.70 -2.74
CA CYS A 117 -6.99 12.12 -2.96
C CYS A 117 -5.47 12.39 -3.00
N GLY A 118 -5.00 13.18 -3.97
CA GLY A 118 -3.58 13.54 -4.08
C GLY A 118 -3.15 14.57 -3.03
N LEU A 119 -4.07 15.46 -2.69
CA LEU A 119 -3.91 16.48 -1.66
C LEU A 119 -4.00 15.90 -0.25
N LYS A 120 -2.84 15.80 0.41
CA LYS A 120 -2.72 15.29 1.78
C LYS A 120 -1.68 16.10 2.53
N ALA A 121 -1.89 16.29 3.83
CA ALA A 121 -0.95 16.95 4.72
C ALA A 121 -0.49 15.98 5.82
N TYR A 122 0.77 16.12 6.21
CA TYR A 122 1.46 15.23 7.12
C TYR A 122 2.32 16.03 8.09
N ARG A 123 2.43 15.55 9.33
CA ARG A 123 3.58 15.89 10.18
C ARG A 123 4.84 15.25 9.63
N HIS A 124 5.97 15.92 9.85
CA HIS A 124 7.30 15.42 9.45
C HIS A 124 7.54 13.96 9.90
N GLU A 125 7.19 13.63 11.14
CA GLU A 125 7.38 12.30 11.72
C GLU A 125 6.63 11.20 10.95
N VAL A 126 5.45 11.50 10.39
CA VAL A 126 4.66 10.53 9.62
C VAL A 126 5.39 10.15 8.34
N VAL A 127 5.90 11.13 7.59
CA VAL A 127 6.56 10.85 6.30
C VAL A 127 7.92 10.16 6.48
N LYS A 128 8.58 10.33 7.63
CA LYS A 128 9.82 9.61 7.97
C LYS A 128 9.58 8.19 8.48
N SER A 129 8.39 7.92 9.02
CA SER A 129 8.05 6.60 9.57
C SER A 129 7.36 5.66 8.58
N VAL A 130 6.77 6.21 7.52
CA VAL A 130 5.99 5.43 6.54
C VAL A 130 6.84 5.13 5.30
N ASN A 131 7.05 3.84 5.02
CA ASN A 131 7.67 3.39 3.77
C ASN A 131 6.62 3.24 2.66
N VAL A 132 6.82 3.93 1.54
CA VAL A 132 5.88 3.95 0.40
C VAL A 132 6.55 3.28 -0.81
N TYR A 133 6.00 2.18 -1.30
CA TYR A 133 6.56 1.45 -2.45
C TYR A 133 5.46 0.93 -3.39
N GLY A 134 5.79 0.47 -4.60
CA GLY A 134 4.83 -0.15 -5.52
C GLY A 134 3.61 0.73 -5.85
N GLU A 135 2.39 0.30 -5.51
CA GLU A 135 1.15 1.11 -5.64
C GLU A 135 0.65 1.64 -4.26
N MET A 136 1.51 1.66 -3.24
CA MET A 136 1.14 1.95 -1.85
C MET A 136 0.76 3.41 -1.55
N HIS A 137 0.96 4.34 -2.50
CA HIS A 137 0.57 5.76 -2.35
C HIS A 137 -0.89 5.96 -1.89
N ARG A 138 -1.78 5.01 -2.21
CA ARG A 138 -3.19 5.02 -1.80
C ARG A 138 -3.40 4.64 -0.34
N TYR A 139 -2.52 3.78 0.17
CA TYR A 139 -2.59 3.21 1.52
C TYR A 139 -1.75 3.98 2.54
N ILE A 140 -1.17 5.12 2.19
CA ILE A 140 -0.45 5.97 3.15
C ILE A 140 -1.29 6.26 4.41
N PRO A 141 -2.61 6.57 4.35
CA PRO A 141 -3.42 6.72 5.55
C PRO A 141 -3.44 5.45 6.42
N VAL A 142 -3.53 4.27 5.79
CA VAL A 142 -3.49 2.96 6.47
C VAL A 142 -2.15 2.73 7.14
N LEU A 143 -1.05 2.95 6.40
CA LEU A 143 0.30 2.80 6.93
C LEU A 143 0.57 3.75 8.11
N ALA A 144 0.14 5.01 8.01
CA ALA A 144 0.25 5.97 9.09
C ALA A 144 -0.50 5.52 10.35
N LYS A 145 -1.75 5.05 10.20
CA LYS A 145 -2.53 4.53 11.34
C LYS A 145 -1.87 3.30 11.98
N MET A 146 -1.32 2.41 11.16
CA MET A 146 -0.64 1.20 11.63
C MET A 146 0.67 1.51 12.36
N ALA A 147 1.36 2.60 11.97
CA ALA A 147 2.49 3.14 12.71
C ALA A 147 2.08 3.88 14.00
N GLY A 148 0.79 3.97 14.31
CA GLY A 148 0.25 4.57 15.55
C GLY A 148 -0.23 6.01 15.42
N PHE A 149 -0.14 6.61 14.24
CA PHE A 149 -0.52 8.01 14.03
C PHE A 149 -2.04 8.21 13.94
N SER A 150 -2.46 9.41 14.31
CA SER A 150 -3.84 9.87 14.16
C SER A 150 -4.09 10.38 12.73
N VAL A 151 -5.17 9.90 12.12
CA VAL A 151 -5.52 10.19 10.73
C VAL A 151 -6.95 10.72 10.66
N THR A 152 -7.12 11.86 9.98
CA THR A 152 -8.44 12.46 9.72
C THR A 152 -8.57 12.91 8.26
N GLU A 153 -9.71 13.49 7.92
CA GLU A 153 -9.98 14.05 6.60
C GLU A 153 -10.55 15.46 6.67
N LEU A 154 -10.39 16.20 5.58
CA LEU A 154 -10.98 17.52 5.38
C LEU A 154 -11.67 17.56 4.01
N VAL A 155 -12.88 18.12 3.94
CA VAL A 155 -13.54 18.33 2.65
C VAL A 155 -12.77 19.39 1.87
N VAL A 156 -12.37 19.04 0.64
CA VAL A 156 -11.64 19.94 -0.27
C VAL A 156 -12.40 20.11 -1.58
N GLN A 157 -12.26 21.27 -2.21
CA GLN A 157 -12.77 21.48 -3.56
C GLN A 157 -11.95 20.69 -4.59
N HIS A 158 -12.62 20.17 -5.62
CA HIS A 158 -11.97 19.42 -6.70
C HIS A 158 -12.39 19.97 -8.06
N HIS A 159 -11.41 20.41 -8.83
CA HIS A 159 -11.65 20.93 -10.17
C HIS A 159 -11.63 19.81 -11.22
N PRO A 160 -12.45 19.90 -12.29
CA PRO A 160 -12.37 18.96 -13.40
C PRO A 160 -11.00 19.07 -14.09
N ARG A 161 -10.50 17.93 -14.58
CA ARG A 161 -9.22 17.86 -15.30
C ARG A 161 -9.25 18.80 -16.51
N LYS A 162 -8.29 19.72 -16.62
CA LYS A 162 -8.16 20.59 -17.81
C LYS A 162 -7.40 19.92 -18.98
N PHE A 163 -6.49 18.97 -18.70
CA PHE A 163 -5.65 18.33 -19.73
C PHE A 163 -5.40 16.83 -19.48
N GLY A 164 -5.40 16.01 -20.56
CA GLY A 164 -5.00 14.60 -20.56
C GLY A 164 -6.14 13.56 -20.61
N LYS A 165 -5.93 12.46 -21.34
CA LYS A 165 -6.87 11.31 -21.42
C LYS A 165 -6.63 10.32 -20.27
N THR A 166 -7.70 9.78 -19.69
CA THR A 166 -7.62 8.82 -18.58
C THR A 166 -7.30 7.40 -19.07
N LYS A 167 -6.11 6.87 -18.75
CA LYS A 167 -5.68 5.49 -19.07
C LYS A 167 -6.14 4.46 -17.99
N PHE A 168 -7.39 4.50 -17.52
CA PHE A 168 -7.83 3.72 -16.35
C PHE A 168 -8.84 2.62 -16.72
N GLY A 169 -8.51 1.34 -16.45
CA GLY A 169 -9.34 0.16 -16.74
C GLY A 169 -9.59 -0.78 -15.55
N LEU A 170 -10.52 -1.74 -15.73
CA LEU A 170 -10.99 -2.73 -14.75
C LEU A 170 -9.89 -3.60 -14.12
N SER A 171 -8.78 -3.85 -14.84
CA SER A 171 -7.63 -4.60 -14.32
C SER A 171 -7.00 -3.97 -13.07
N ARG A 172 -7.17 -2.65 -12.90
CA ARG A 172 -6.65 -1.92 -11.73
C ARG A 172 -7.50 -2.13 -10.48
N PHE A 173 -8.76 -2.53 -10.61
CA PHE A 173 -9.62 -2.83 -9.46
C PHE A 173 -9.21 -4.14 -8.79
N PHE A 174 -9.02 -5.20 -9.58
CA PHE A 174 -8.51 -6.47 -9.08
C PHE A 174 -7.12 -6.32 -8.47
N LYS A 175 -6.22 -5.58 -9.14
CA LYS A 175 -4.91 -5.24 -8.56
C LYS A 175 -5.05 -4.45 -7.28
N GLY A 176 -5.90 -3.43 -7.22
CA GLY A 176 -6.14 -2.66 -5.99
C GLY A 176 -6.66 -3.52 -4.83
N PHE A 177 -7.58 -4.45 -5.06
CA PHE A 177 -8.03 -5.39 -4.02
C PHE A 177 -6.89 -6.32 -3.55
N LEU A 178 -6.12 -6.89 -4.49
CA LEU A 178 -4.95 -7.70 -4.15
C LEU A 178 -3.87 -6.87 -3.44
N ASP A 179 -3.70 -5.59 -3.78
CA ASP A 179 -2.80 -4.67 -3.11
C ASP A 179 -3.30 -4.38 -1.68
N LEU A 180 -4.60 -4.24 -1.46
CA LEU A 180 -5.17 -4.08 -0.10
C LEU A 180 -4.95 -5.34 0.73
N LEU A 181 -5.20 -6.52 0.15
CA LEU A 181 -4.86 -7.79 0.80
C LEU A 181 -3.38 -7.85 1.10
N THR A 182 -2.53 -7.39 0.18
CA THR A 182 -1.08 -7.31 0.38
C THR A 182 -0.74 -6.33 1.49
N VAL A 183 -1.31 -5.11 1.56
CA VAL A 183 -1.05 -4.14 2.63
C VAL A 183 -1.45 -4.71 3.98
N MET A 184 -2.65 -5.28 4.06
CA MET A 184 -3.16 -5.87 5.30
C MET A 184 -2.33 -7.08 5.70
N PHE A 185 -1.95 -7.91 4.72
CA PHE A 185 -1.17 -9.12 4.98
C PHE A 185 0.26 -8.79 5.36
N THR A 186 0.93 -7.96 4.58
CA THR A 186 2.29 -7.48 4.82
C THR A 186 2.36 -6.70 6.13
N SER A 187 1.51 -5.70 6.32
CA SER A 187 1.62 -4.86 7.51
C SER A 187 1.24 -5.58 8.82
N ARG A 188 0.36 -6.60 8.76
CA ARG A 188 -0.02 -7.40 9.95
C ARG A 188 0.82 -8.67 10.15
N TYR A 189 1.32 -9.27 9.06
CA TYR A 189 1.96 -10.59 9.08
C TYR A 189 3.38 -10.63 8.51
N THR A 190 3.93 -9.57 7.89
CA THR A 190 5.37 -9.51 7.51
C THR A 190 6.29 -9.68 8.70
N GLN A 191 5.86 -9.21 9.87
CA GLN A 191 6.59 -9.39 11.13
C GLN A 191 6.65 -10.86 11.56
N ARG A 192 5.68 -11.70 11.15
CA ARG A 192 5.52 -13.11 11.59
C ARG A 192 4.74 -13.97 10.58
N PRO A 193 5.24 -14.18 9.34
CA PRO A 193 4.48 -14.89 8.31
C PRO A 193 4.28 -16.37 8.66
N LEU A 194 5.17 -16.96 9.47
CA LEU A 194 5.00 -18.30 10.03
C LEU A 194 3.73 -18.44 10.88
N HIS A 195 3.24 -17.38 11.54
CA HIS A 195 2.02 -17.51 12.33
C HIS A 195 0.78 -17.77 11.47
N VAL A 196 0.73 -17.28 10.23
CA VAL A 196 -0.41 -17.53 9.33
C VAL A 196 -0.26 -18.90 8.67
N PHE A 197 0.82 -19.08 7.93
CA PHE A 197 1.02 -20.31 7.15
C PHE A 197 1.32 -21.50 8.05
N GLY A 198 2.03 -21.30 9.15
CA GLY A 198 2.32 -22.33 10.14
C GLY A 198 1.12 -22.73 10.99
N SER A 199 0.19 -21.82 11.32
CA SER A 199 -1.04 -22.21 12.03
C SER A 199 -1.99 -22.99 11.12
N MET A 200 -2.23 -22.50 9.91
CA MET A 200 -3.05 -23.22 8.91
C MET A 200 -2.41 -24.55 8.52
N GLY A 201 -1.10 -24.56 8.27
CA GLY A 201 -0.33 -25.76 7.97
C GLY A 201 -0.32 -26.75 9.12
N GLY A 202 -0.16 -26.28 10.36
CA GLY A 202 -0.22 -27.11 11.57
C GLY A 202 -1.60 -27.74 11.78
N LEU A 203 -2.69 -27.01 11.54
CA LEU A 203 -4.05 -27.56 11.60
C LEU A 203 -4.27 -28.65 10.54
N MET A 204 -3.82 -28.42 9.29
CA MET A 204 -3.92 -29.42 8.22
C MET A 204 -3.05 -30.65 8.51
N LEU A 205 -1.83 -30.45 9.01
CA LEU A 205 -0.93 -31.52 9.41
C LEU A 205 -1.55 -32.37 10.52
N LEU A 206 -2.12 -31.72 11.55
CA LEU A 206 -2.79 -32.41 12.66
C LEU A 206 -4.00 -33.21 12.19
N ALA A 207 -4.85 -32.61 11.35
CA ALA A 207 -6.03 -33.29 10.79
C ALA A 207 -5.62 -34.52 9.95
N GLY A 208 -4.64 -34.35 9.07
CA GLY A 208 -4.10 -35.46 8.26
C GLY A 208 -3.46 -36.56 9.12
N PHE A 209 -2.73 -36.17 10.17
CA PHE A 209 -2.13 -37.10 11.13
C PHE A 209 -3.19 -37.92 11.88
N VAL A 210 -4.25 -37.28 12.40
CA VAL A 210 -5.35 -37.98 13.09
C VAL A 210 -6.05 -38.97 12.16
N ILE A 211 -6.35 -38.58 10.91
CA ILE A 211 -6.95 -39.47 9.91
C ILE A 211 -6.06 -40.68 9.66
N ASN A 212 -4.76 -40.47 9.40
CA ASN A 212 -3.83 -41.55 9.09
C ASN A 212 -3.57 -42.47 10.29
N VAL A 213 -3.51 -41.94 11.52
CA VAL A 213 -3.39 -42.75 12.74
C VAL A 213 -4.63 -43.63 12.92
N TRP A 214 -5.83 -43.07 12.75
CA TRP A 214 -7.07 -43.84 12.84
C TRP A 214 -7.12 -44.97 11.79
N LEU A 215 -6.76 -44.67 10.54
CA LEU A 215 -6.66 -45.65 9.46
C LEU A 215 -5.58 -46.71 9.72
N THR A 216 -4.47 -46.34 10.36
CA THR A 216 -3.41 -47.27 10.76
C THR A 216 -3.91 -48.26 11.82
N ILE A 217 -4.71 -47.80 12.77
CA ILE A 217 -5.34 -48.67 13.77
C ILE A 217 -6.30 -49.67 13.10
N GLU A 218 -7.16 -49.21 12.18
CA GLU A 218 -8.04 -50.11 11.41
C GLU A 218 -7.26 -51.15 10.60
N TRP A 219 -6.14 -50.74 10.01
CA TRP A 219 -5.26 -51.65 9.27
C TRP A 219 -4.67 -52.75 10.17
N LEU A 220 -4.23 -52.39 11.38
CA LEU A 220 -3.74 -53.35 12.38
C LEU A 220 -4.83 -54.32 12.86
N MET A 221 -6.09 -53.92 12.83
CA MET A 221 -7.25 -54.78 13.11
C MET A 221 -7.62 -55.70 11.93
N GLY A 222 -6.90 -55.64 10.80
CA GLY A 222 -7.09 -56.51 9.64
C GLY A 222 -8.05 -55.97 8.58
N TYR A 223 -8.52 -54.72 8.69
CA TYR A 223 -9.37 -54.12 7.67
C TYR A 223 -8.52 -53.61 6.48
N PRO A 224 -8.97 -53.80 5.22
CA PRO A 224 -8.28 -53.24 4.06
C PRO A 224 -8.50 -51.73 3.97
N VAL A 225 -7.39 -50.98 3.89
CA VAL A 225 -7.39 -49.51 3.98
C VAL A 225 -6.87 -48.82 2.70
N GLY A 226 -6.10 -49.52 1.86
CA GLY A 226 -5.38 -48.94 0.73
C GLY A 226 -6.25 -48.18 -0.30
N ASN A 227 -7.50 -48.61 -0.52
CA ASN A 227 -8.40 -47.99 -1.49
C ASN A 227 -9.38 -46.97 -0.87
N ARG A 228 -9.23 -46.63 0.42
CA ARG A 228 -10.14 -45.67 1.08
C ARG A 228 -9.73 -44.25 0.68
N PRO A 229 -10.65 -43.41 0.16
CA PRO A 229 -10.36 -42.01 -0.16
C PRO A 229 -9.82 -41.20 1.03
N MET A 230 -10.17 -41.59 2.25
CA MET A 230 -9.66 -41.00 3.48
C MET A 230 -8.14 -41.14 3.64
N LEU A 231 -7.53 -42.21 3.13
CA LEU A 231 -6.07 -42.37 3.16
C LEU A 231 -5.39 -41.31 2.28
N MET A 232 -5.89 -41.12 1.06
CA MET A 232 -5.38 -40.10 0.15
C MET A 232 -5.59 -38.69 0.71
N LEU A 233 -6.75 -38.43 1.33
CA LEU A 233 -7.04 -37.16 1.98
C LEU A 233 -6.09 -36.90 3.16
N GLY A 234 -5.86 -37.89 4.02
CA GLY A 234 -4.97 -37.78 5.17
C GLY A 234 -3.54 -37.46 4.75
N VAL A 235 -3.01 -38.20 3.76
CA VAL A 235 -1.69 -37.95 3.18
C VAL A 235 -1.61 -36.56 2.52
N LEU A 236 -2.62 -36.17 1.74
CA LEU A 236 -2.67 -34.86 1.07
C LEU A 236 -2.67 -33.71 2.09
N LEU A 237 -3.46 -33.81 3.16
CA LEU A 237 -3.50 -32.82 4.24
C LEU A 237 -2.16 -32.70 4.95
N MET A 238 -1.45 -33.81 5.18
CA MET A 238 -0.10 -33.78 5.74
C MET A 238 0.89 -33.09 4.79
N LEU A 239 0.87 -33.42 3.49
CA LEU A 239 1.74 -32.79 2.50
C LEU A 239 1.50 -31.28 2.38
N ILE A 240 0.24 -30.87 2.27
CA ILE A 240 -0.13 -29.45 2.23
C ILE A 240 0.27 -28.75 3.54
N GLY A 241 0.06 -29.41 4.68
CA GLY A 241 0.44 -28.90 5.99
C GLY A 241 1.94 -28.60 6.09
N ILE A 242 2.79 -29.56 5.69
CA ILE A 242 4.25 -29.38 5.63
C ILE A 242 4.60 -28.25 4.66
N GLN A 243 4.01 -28.23 3.46
CA GLN A 243 4.32 -27.22 2.44
C GLN A 243 3.96 -25.80 2.91
N LEU A 244 2.85 -25.63 3.61
CA LEU A 244 2.47 -24.34 4.21
C LEU A 244 3.45 -23.91 5.30
N ILE A 245 3.84 -24.82 6.21
CA ILE A 245 4.84 -24.52 7.24
C ILE A 245 6.17 -24.11 6.61
N SER A 246 6.66 -24.87 5.62
CA SER A 246 7.89 -24.54 4.88
C SER A 246 7.80 -23.18 4.17
N THR A 247 6.67 -22.89 3.53
CA THR A 247 6.44 -21.59 2.88
C THR A 247 6.44 -20.45 3.90
N GLY A 248 5.84 -20.65 5.07
CA GLY A 248 5.85 -19.68 6.18
C GLY A 248 7.25 -19.40 6.71
N LEU A 249 8.08 -20.45 6.88
CA LEU A 249 9.48 -20.31 7.29
C LEU A 249 10.32 -19.57 6.24
N LEU A 250 10.17 -19.91 4.96
CA LEU A 250 10.85 -19.22 3.86
C LEU A 250 10.46 -17.75 3.81
N ALA A 251 9.17 -17.45 3.93
CA ALA A 251 8.68 -16.08 4.00
C ALA A 251 9.29 -15.33 5.19
N GLU A 252 9.41 -15.95 6.37
CA GLU A 252 10.01 -15.31 7.55
C GLU A 252 11.52 -15.07 7.39
N MET A 253 12.22 -15.97 6.70
CA MET A 253 13.63 -15.76 6.37
C MET A 253 13.81 -14.62 5.38
N ILE A 254 12.97 -14.52 4.34
CA ILE A 254 13.03 -13.44 3.36
C ILE A 254 12.75 -12.10 4.03
N THR A 255 11.69 -11.99 4.85
CA THR A 255 11.34 -10.72 5.49
C THR A 255 12.36 -10.26 6.51
N LYS A 256 13.08 -11.17 7.18
CA LYS A 256 14.20 -10.82 8.06
C LYS A 256 15.47 -10.42 7.31
N ASN A 257 15.61 -10.83 6.06
CA ASN A 257 16.78 -10.55 5.22
C ASN A 257 16.59 -9.33 4.31
N ASP A 258 15.36 -8.83 4.16
CA ASP A 258 15.03 -7.60 3.44
C ASP A 258 15.37 -6.37 4.31
N ALA A 259 16.67 -6.11 4.49
CA ALA A 259 17.17 -4.85 4.99
C ALA A 259 17.13 -3.81 3.85
N ASP A 260 16.00 -3.10 3.78
CA ASP A 260 15.76 -1.77 3.21
C ASP A 260 16.89 -1.17 2.33
N VAL A 261 16.86 -1.45 1.02
CA VAL A 261 17.52 -0.62 0.00
C VAL A 261 16.60 -0.49 -1.22
N GLN A 262 15.66 0.44 -1.16
CA GLN A 262 14.95 0.91 -2.36
C GLN A 262 15.82 1.97 -3.06
N ASP A 263 16.84 1.54 -3.80
CA ASP A 263 17.69 2.45 -4.60
C ASP A 263 16.99 2.82 -5.92
N TYR A 264 16.22 3.90 -5.88
CA TYR A 264 15.73 4.53 -7.12
C TYR A 264 16.90 5.22 -7.84
N THR A 265 17.12 4.86 -9.09
CA THR A 265 18.23 5.46 -9.86
C THR A 265 17.90 6.89 -10.27
N VAL A 266 18.47 7.84 -9.54
CA VAL A 266 18.36 9.27 -9.82
C VAL A 266 19.31 9.66 -10.96
N ARG A 267 18.78 10.40 -11.95
CA ARG A 267 19.56 10.96 -13.05
C ARG A 267 20.18 12.29 -12.66
N GLN A 268 19.41 13.14 -12.00
CA GLN A 268 19.82 14.49 -11.63
C GLN A 268 19.01 14.98 -10.42
N THR A 269 19.65 15.77 -9.57
CA THR A 269 19.06 16.42 -8.41
C THR A 269 19.41 17.91 -8.44
N LEU A 270 18.45 18.76 -8.13
CA LEU A 270 18.60 20.21 -7.93
C LEU A 270 18.26 20.48 -6.45
N LYS A 271 19.25 20.87 -5.64
CA LYS A 271 19.11 21.11 -4.20
C LYS A 271 19.38 22.57 -3.86
#